data_AF-A0A453B391-F1
#
_entry.id   AF-A0A453B391-F1
#
_cell.length_a   1.000
_cell.length_b   1.000
_cell.length_c   1.000
_cell.angle_alpha   90.00
_cell.angle_beta   90.00
_cell.angle_gamma   90.00
#
_symmetry.space_group_name_H-M   'P 1'
#
loop_
_entity.id
_entity.type
_entity.pdbx_description
1 polymer ?
#
loop_
_entity_poly.entity_id
_entity_poly.type
_entity_poly.pdbx_seq_one_letter_code
_entity_poly.pdbx_strand_id
1 'polypeptide(L)'
;MENNLPVNIREYQELAKKALPKMHYDYINGGAEDEHTLRDNIAAYGRILLRPRVLVDVSNIDMSTNLLGYDMPSPIIVAPTGSHKLANPEGEVATARAAASCNTLMVGVN
;
A
#
# COMPACT_ATOMS: atom_id res chain seq x y z
N MET A 1 -17.94 3.14 -21.45
CA MET A 1 -17.26 4.15 -20.63
C MET A 1 -15.96 3.51 -20.19
N GLU A 2 -14.82 4.04 -20.61
CA GLU A 2 -13.50 3.51 -20.24
C GLU A 2 -13.39 3.43 -18.71
N ASN A 3 -13.05 2.26 -18.19
CA ASN A 3 -12.77 2.07 -16.76
C ASN A 3 -11.49 2.85 -16.44
N ASN A 4 -11.65 4.11 -16.04
CA ASN A 4 -10.56 5.01 -15.64
C ASN A 4 -10.04 4.67 -14.24
N LEU A 5 -9.79 3.39 -13.98
CA LEU A 5 -9.20 2.89 -12.75
C LEU A 5 -7.68 3.15 -12.79
N PRO A 6 -7.08 3.58 -11.66
CA PRO A 6 -5.64 3.77 -11.58
C PRO A 6 -4.87 2.52 -12.02
N VAL A 7 -3.85 2.70 -12.86
CA VAL A 7 -3.01 1.60 -13.36
C VAL A 7 -1.90 1.23 -12.37
N ASN A 8 -1.52 2.16 -11.50
CA ASN A 8 -0.48 1.96 -10.49
C ASN A 8 -0.75 2.77 -9.21
N ILE A 9 0.03 2.50 -8.16
CA ILE A 9 -0.12 3.12 -6.84
C ILE A 9 0.10 4.66 -6.88
N ARG A 10 0.94 5.18 -7.78
CA ARG A 10 1.20 6.63 -7.88
C ARG A 10 -0.02 7.39 -8.38
N GLU A 11 -0.84 6.77 -9.23
CA GLU A 11 -2.08 7.39 -9.69
C GLU A 11 -3.11 7.53 -8.55
N TYR A 12 -3.13 6.61 -7.58
CA TYR A 12 -3.92 6.79 -6.36
C TYR A 12 -3.44 7.98 -5.52
N GLN A 13 -2.13 8.24 -5.46
CA GLN A 13 -1.57 9.42 -4.78
C GLN A 13 -2.05 10.73 -5.44
N GLU A 14 -2.10 10.79 -6.78
CA GLU A 14 -2.62 11.95 -7.51
C GLU A 14 -4.13 12.13 -7.33
N LEU A 15 -4.90 11.04 -7.28
CA LEU A 15 -6.33 11.11 -6.96
C LEU A 15 -6.56 11.59 -5.53
N ALA A 16 -5.78 11.10 -4.56
CA ALA A 16 -5.86 11.54 -3.17
C ALA A 16 -5.55 13.03 -3.03
N LYS A 17 -4.55 13.54 -3.75
CA LYS A 17 -4.21 14.97 -3.77
C LYS A 17 -5.37 15.86 -4.24
N LYS A 18 -6.18 15.36 -5.17
CA LYS A 18 -7.38 16.06 -5.68
C LYS A 18 -8.59 15.93 -4.77
N ALA A 19 -8.70 14.82 -4.05
CA ALA A 19 -9.86 14.49 -3.22
C ALA A 19 -9.79 15.03 -1.78
N LEU A 20 -8.58 15.17 -1.22
CA LEU A 20 -8.38 15.51 0.18
C LEU A 20 -8.13 17.01 0.40
N PRO A 21 -8.55 17.57 1.55
CA PRO A 21 -8.05 18.87 2.00
C PRO A 21 -6.52 18.87 2.04
N LYS A 22 -5.90 20.00 1.64
CA LYS A 22 -4.44 20.10 1.55
C LYS A 22 -3.72 19.64 2.82
N MET A 23 -4.18 20.07 3.98
CA MET A 23 -3.59 19.68 5.27
C MET A 23 -3.63 18.16 5.50
N HIS A 24 -4.73 17.50 5.14
CA HIS A 24 -4.85 16.05 5.30
C HIS A 24 -3.92 15.30 4.35
N TYR A 25 -3.87 15.75 3.08
CA TYR A 25 -2.96 15.18 2.10
C TYR A 25 -1.50 15.34 2.52
N ASP A 26 -1.10 16.55 2.93
CA ASP A 26 0.28 16.82 3.35
C ASP A 26 0.66 15.99 4.60
N TYR A 27 -0.25 15.80 5.55
CA TYR A 27 -0.02 14.95 6.73
C TYR A 27 0.24 13.49 6.35
N ILE A 28 -0.54 12.95 5.40
CA ILE A 28 -0.42 11.55 4.96
C ILE A 28 0.80 11.33 4.05
N ASN A 29 1.05 12.28 3.15
CA ASN A 29 2.03 12.15 2.09
C ASN A 29 3.43 12.61 2.50
N GLY A 30 3.54 13.47 3.51
CA GLY A 30 4.78 14.14 3.89
C GLY A 30 5.78 13.25 4.61
N GLY A 31 7.06 13.60 4.47
CA GLY A 31 8.18 13.04 5.22
C GLY A 31 8.74 14.02 6.26
N ALA A 32 9.85 13.64 6.90
CA ALA A 32 10.56 14.52 7.82
C ALA A 32 11.38 15.59 7.06
N GLU A 33 11.40 16.81 7.59
CA GLU A 33 12.19 17.95 7.11
C GLU A 33 12.06 18.18 5.59
N ASP A 34 13.15 18.03 4.85
CA ASP A 34 13.22 18.21 3.40
C ASP A 34 12.95 16.92 2.60
N GLU A 35 12.54 15.85 3.29
CA GLU A 35 12.09 14.56 2.75
C GLU A 35 13.18 13.77 1.99
N HIS A 36 14.46 14.00 2.28
CA HIS A 36 15.54 13.22 1.67
C HIS A 36 15.37 11.70 1.87
N THR A 37 15.14 11.27 3.11
CA THR A 37 14.94 9.84 3.42
C THR A 37 13.71 9.25 2.73
N LEU A 38 12.64 10.04 2.58
CA LEU A 38 11.43 9.58 1.88
C LEU A 38 11.73 9.30 0.39
N ARG A 39 12.43 10.23 -0.27
CA ARG A 39 12.87 10.05 -1.67
C ARG A 39 13.83 8.86 -1.81
N ASP A 40 14.76 8.72 -0.87
CA ASP A 40 15.75 7.65 -0.88
C ASP A 40 15.13 6.26 -0.68
N ASN A 41 14.10 6.14 0.16
CA ASN A 41 13.34 4.89 0.34
C ASN A 41 12.71 4.41 -0.97
N ILE A 42 12.15 5.32 -1.77
CA ILE A 42 11.57 4.99 -3.08
C ILE A 42 12.69 4.65 -4.08
N ALA A 43 13.74 5.47 -4.13
CA ALA A 43 14.88 5.27 -5.03
C ALA A 43 15.63 3.96 -4.74
N ALA A 44 15.59 3.46 -3.50
CA ALA A 44 16.24 2.23 -3.10
C ALA A 44 15.79 1.00 -3.88
N TYR A 45 14.50 0.88 -4.14
CA TYR A 45 13.97 -0.24 -4.92
C TYR A 45 14.47 -0.23 -6.37
N GLY A 46 14.74 0.95 -6.94
CA GLY A 46 15.32 1.07 -8.29
C GLY A 46 16.76 0.54 -8.40
N ARG A 47 17.46 0.36 -7.27
CA ARG A 47 18.81 -0.24 -7.23
C ARG A 47 18.77 -1.76 -7.24
N ILE A 48 17.61 -2.38 -7.00
CA ILE A 48 17.43 -3.84 -6.97
C ILE A 48 16.84 -4.27 -8.31
N LEU A 49 17.62 -5.02 -9.09
CA LEU A 49 17.19 -5.54 -10.38
C LEU A 49 16.70 -6.99 -10.25
N LEU A 50 15.51 -7.28 -10.77
CA LEU A 50 15.04 -8.65 -10.91
C LEU A 50 15.79 -9.31 -12.08
N ARG A 51 16.41 -10.47 -11.85
CA ARG A 51 17.03 -11.28 -12.90
C ARG A 51 15.95 -12.15 -13.57
N PRO A 52 15.57 -11.90 -14.84
CA PRO A 52 14.63 -12.77 -15.52
C PRO A 52 15.19 -14.19 -15.61
N ARG A 53 14.37 -15.19 -15.30
CA ARG A 53 14.69 -16.60 -15.50
C ARG A 53 13.79 -17.13 -16.61
N VAL A 54 14.40 -17.61 -17.68
CA VAL A 54 13.69 -18.12 -18.87
C VAL A 54 13.44 -19.61 -18.74
N LEU A 55 12.42 -20.11 -19.46
CA LEU A 55 12.02 -21.52 -19.46
C LEU A 55 11.62 -22.06 -18.07
N VAL A 56 11.19 -21.16 -17.17
CA VAL A 56 10.53 -21.53 -15.92
C VAL A 56 9.04 -21.52 -16.16
N ASP A 57 8.37 -22.64 -15.88
CA ASP A 57 6.92 -22.68 -15.90
C ASP A 57 6.36 -21.84 -14.75
N VAL A 58 5.65 -20.78 -15.11
CA VAL A 58 4.98 -19.84 -14.20
C VAL A 58 3.48 -19.79 -14.48
N SER A 59 2.93 -20.86 -15.08
CA SER A 59 1.50 -20.99 -15.37
C SER A 59 0.62 -20.93 -14.13
N ASN A 60 1.16 -21.31 -12.96
CA ASN A 60 0.52 -21.14 -11.66
C ASN A 60 1.50 -20.52 -10.65
N ILE A 61 1.17 -19.33 -10.15
CA ILE A 61 1.96 -18.61 -9.15
C ILE A 61 1.16 -18.59 -7.85
N ASP A 62 1.71 -19.21 -6.81
CA ASP A 62 1.16 -19.15 -5.46
C ASP A 62 1.92 -18.08 -4.65
N MET A 63 1.20 -17.03 -4.22
CA MET A 63 1.72 -15.98 -3.35
C MET A 63 1.35 -16.21 -1.88
N SER A 64 0.66 -17.30 -1.57
CA SER A 64 0.21 -17.57 -0.20
C SER A 64 1.39 -17.72 0.75
N THR A 65 1.16 -17.30 2.00
CA THR A 65 2.18 -17.37 3.05
C THR A 65 1.52 -17.50 4.42
N ASN A 66 2.29 -18.00 5.39
CA ASN A 66 1.87 -18.03 6.79
C ASN A 66 2.69 -17.01 7.58
N LEU A 67 2.02 -16.11 8.31
CA LEU A 67 2.67 -15.16 9.20
C LEU A 67 2.09 -15.30 10.61
N LEU A 68 2.93 -15.69 11.56
CA LEU A 68 2.55 -15.87 12.97
C LEU A 68 1.33 -16.81 13.17
N GLY A 69 1.20 -17.85 12.33
CA GLY A 69 0.08 -18.79 12.38
C GLY A 69 -1.14 -18.39 11.56
N TYR A 70 -1.12 -17.25 10.86
CA TYR A 70 -2.19 -16.80 9.96
C TYR A 70 -1.83 -17.06 8.51
N ASP A 71 -2.67 -17.84 7.83
CA ASP A 71 -2.56 -18.06 6.38
C ASP A 71 -3.17 -16.89 5.61
N MET A 72 -2.38 -16.32 4.71
CA MET A 72 -2.74 -15.17 3.88
C MET A 72 -2.50 -15.49 2.39
N PRO A 73 -3.29 -14.93 1.46
CA PRO A 73 -3.15 -15.19 0.03
C PRO A 73 -1.97 -14.44 -0.62
N SER A 74 -1.33 -13.52 0.10
CA SER A 74 -0.16 -12.75 -0.36
C SER A 74 0.72 -12.32 0.81
N PRO A 75 2.02 -12.00 0.60
CA PRO A 75 2.92 -11.55 1.65
C PRO A 75 2.82 -10.04 1.94
N ILE A 76 1.65 -9.42 1.71
CA ILE A 76 1.42 -7.98 1.85
C ILE A 76 0.42 -7.74 2.97
N ILE A 77 0.80 -6.92 3.96
CA ILE A 77 -0.04 -6.55 5.11
C ILE A 77 -0.25 -5.03 5.17
N VAL A 78 -1.26 -4.59 5.93
CA VAL A 78 -1.46 -3.16 6.23
C VAL A 78 -0.57 -2.76 7.41
N ALA A 79 0.36 -1.84 7.15
CA ALA A 79 1.29 -1.30 8.14
C ALA A 79 0.56 -0.50 9.24
N PRO A 80 1.13 -0.40 10.45
CA PRO A 80 0.55 0.38 11.54
C PRO A 80 0.55 1.86 11.19
N THR A 81 -0.62 2.37 10.85
CA THR A 81 -0.87 3.76 10.47
C THR A 81 -2.12 4.23 11.21
N GLY A 82 -2.11 5.47 11.69
CA GLY A 82 -3.24 6.06 12.40
C GLY A 82 -3.84 7.25 11.67
N SER A 83 -4.91 7.82 12.24
CA SER A 83 -5.60 8.99 11.69
C SER A 83 -6.22 8.73 10.31
N HIS A 84 -6.72 7.51 10.06
CA HIS A 84 -7.31 7.14 8.77
C HIS A 84 -8.54 8.00 8.44
N LYS A 85 -9.17 8.60 9.45
CA LYS A 85 -10.26 9.58 9.29
C LYS A 85 -9.89 10.80 8.45
N LEU A 86 -8.61 11.11 8.30
CA LEU A 86 -8.14 12.17 7.42
C LEU A 86 -8.35 11.82 5.93
N ALA A 87 -8.37 10.53 5.59
CA ALA A 87 -8.57 10.03 4.22
C ALA A 87 -10.01 9.55 3.96
N ASN A 88 -10.69 8.98 4.96
CA ASN A 88 -12.04 8.45 4.83
C ASN A 88 -12.82 8.63 6.14
N PRO A 89 -14.06 9.14 6.15
CA PRO A 89 -14.84 9.35 7.38
C PRO A 89 -14.98 8.12 8.31
N GLU A 90 -14.99 6.91 7.76
CA GLU A 90 -15.07 5.66 8.52
C GLU A 90 -13.73 5.30 9.22
N GLY A 91 -12.63 5.92 8.80
CA GLY A 91 -11.31 5.74 9.40
C GLY A 91 -10.81 4.30 9.39
N GLU A 92 -10.20 3.89 10.50
CA GLU A 92 -9.52 2.61 10.69
C GLU A 92 -10.48 1.42 10.50
N VAL A 93 -11.78 1.62 10.74
CA VAL A 93 -12.81 0.59 10.53
C VAL A 93 -12.94 0.24 9.05
N ALA A 94 -12.87 1.22 8.14
CA ALA A 94 -12.92 0.95 6.71
C ALA A 94 -11.66 0.20 6.25
N THR A 95 -10.48 0.58 6.76
CA THR A 95 -9.22 -0.12 6.46
C THR A 95 -9.22 -1.55 6.99
N ALA A 96 -9.70 -1.77 8.22
CA ALA A 96 -9.82 -3.11 8.80
C ALA A 96 -10.78 -3.99 8.01
N ARG A 97 -11.91 -3.44 7.57
CA ARG A 97 -12.88 -4.15 6.71
C ARG A 97 -12.25 -4.52 5.36
N ALA A 98 -11.50 -3.61 4.75
CA ALA A 98 -10.80 -3.88 3.50
C ALA A 98 -9.74 -4.98 3.67
N ALA A 99 -8.91 -4.90 4.71
CA ALA A 99 -7.92 -5.92 5.03
C ALA A 99 -8.56 -7.30 5.23
N ALA A 100 -9.66 -7.36 5.99
CA ALA A 100 -10.43 -8.59 6.18
C ALA A 100 -10.99 -9.15 4.86
N SER A 101 -11.53 -8.29 3.98
CA SER A 101 -12.03 -8.71 2.66
C SER A 101 -10.95 -9.26 1.73
N CYS A 102 -9.69 -8.85 1.93
CA CYS A 102 -8.52 -9.35 1.21
C CYS A 102 -7.84 -10.53 1.92
N ASN A 103 -8.36 -10.98 3.06
CA ASN A 103 -7.74 -11.98 3.95
C ASN A 103 -6.27 -11.65 4.28
N THR A 104 -5.99 -10.38 4.58
CA THR A 104 -4.67 -9.93 5.02
C THR A 104 -4.72 -9.30 6.42
N LEU A 105 -3.57 -9.28 7.08
CA LEU A 105 -3.40 -8.68 8.40
C LEU A 105 -3.36 -7.16 8.32
N MET A 106 -4.00 -6.51 9.28
CA MET A 106 -3.83 -5.10 9.60
C MET A 106 -3.19 -4.97 10.97
N VAL A 107 -2.08 -4.24 11.05
CA VAL A 107 -1.45 -3.92 12.33
C VAL A 107 -2.17 -2.70 12.92
N GLY A 108 -2.84 -2.87 14.05
CA GLY A 108 -3.53 -1.79 14.75
C GLY A 108 -2.56 -0.79 15.38
N VAL A 109 -3.02 0.45 15.53
CA VAL A 109 -2.40 1.46 16.38
C VAL A 109 -3.29 1.64 17.62
N ASN A 110 -2.71 1.60 18.82
CA ASN A 110 -3.41 1.83 20.09
C ASN A 110 -3.36 3.31 20.48
#